data_AF-A0A381T221-F1
#
_entry.id   AF-A0A381T221-F1
#
_cell.length_a   1.000
_cell.length_b   1.000
_cell.length_c   1.000
_cell.angle_alpha   90.00
_cell.angle_beta   90.00
_cell.angle_gamma   90.00
#
_symmetry.space_group_name_H-M   'P 1'
#
loop_
_entity.id
_entity.type
_entity.pdbx_description
1 polymer ?
#
loop_
_entity_poly.entity_id
_entity_poly.type
_entity_poly.pdbx_seq_one_letter_code
_entity_poly.pdbx_strand_id
1 'polypeptide(L)'
;MAKRTIIFWRDIPSQVIVKQGRISVRAKLTERFMKAIDKAAMRAGRQGSKEYLEDWRREIEPCQGDAQTIADSTARELEAHYSDDALQVLVKNKGIERILDSEDREQE
;
A
#
# COMPACT_ATOMS: atom_id res chain seq x y z
N MET A 1 7.09 22.11 -6.21
CA MET A 1 5.92 21.31 -5.75
C MET A 1 6.44 20.03 -5.14
N ALA A 2 5.87 19.60 -4.01
CA ALA A 2 6.22 18.31 -3.43
C ALA A 2 5.49 17.19 -4.17
N LYS A 3 6.07 16.00 -4.18
CA LYS A 3 5.48 14.79 -4.74
C LYS A 3 5.49 13.72 -3.67
N ARG A 4 4.31 13.24 -3.31
CA ARG A 4 4.13 12.11 -2.42
C ARG A 4 4.12 10.86 -3.30
N THR A 5 4.79 9.82 -2.87
CA THR A 5 4.88 8.54 -3.54
C THR A 5 4.59 7.47 -2.51
N ILE A 6 3.46 6.80 -2.65
CA ILE A 6 3.09 5.67 -1.80
C ILE A 6 3.44 4.41 -2.58
N ILE A 7 4.21 3.54 -1.96
CA ILE A 7 4.58 2.25 -2.53
C ILE A 7 3.63 1.20 -1.96
N PHE A 8 2.97 0.48 -2.87
CA PHE A 8 2.10 -0.64 -2.53
C PHE A 8 2.65 -1.92 -3.15
N TRP A 9 2.39 -3.03 -2.49
CA TRP A 9 2.45 -4.35 -3.10
C TRP A 9 1.01 -4.78 -3.32
N ARG A 10 0.59 -4.87 -4.58
CA ARG A 10 -0.82 -4.96 -4.96
C ARG A 10 -1.63 -3.84 -4.28
N ASP A 11 -2.52 -4.16 -3.34
CA ASP A 11 -3.33 -3.20 -2.58
C ASP A 11 -2.85 -2.96 -1.14
N ILE A 12 -1.73 -3.58 -0.72
CA ILE A 12 -1.18 -3.39 0.63
C ILE A 12 -0.10 -2.31 0.60
N PRO A 13 -0.24 -1.19 1.34
CA PRO A 13 0.77 -0.14 1.37
C PRO A 13 2.00 -0.61 2.17
N SER A 14 3.18 -0.17 1.75
CA SER A 14 4.47 -0.55 2.37
C SER A 14 5.21 0.67 2.93
N GLN A 15 5.35 1.73 2.15
CA GLN A 15 6.09 2.91 2.55
C GLN A 15 5.62 4.16 1.82
N VAL A 16 5.77 5.30 2.49
CA VAL A 16 5.48 6.63 1.94
C VAL A 16 6.78 7.38 1.74
N ILE A 17 6.95 7.96 0.56
CA ILE A 17 8.12 8.75 0.18
C ILE A 17 7.64 10.12 -0.29
N VAL A 18 8.09 11.20 0.34
CA VAL A 18 7.77 12.56 -0.10
C VAL A 18 9.03 13.24 -0.59
N LYS A 19 9.01 13.71 -1.84
CA LYS A 19 10.11 14.45 -2.47
C LYS A 19 9.70 15.90 -2.68
N GLN A 20 10.48 16.82 -2.12
CA GLN A 20 10.29 18.26 -2.25
C GLN A 20 11.62 18.92 -2.62
N GLY A 21 11.82 19.21 -3.92
CA GLY A 21 13.08 19.77 -4.41
C GLY A 21 14.27 18.85 -4.12
N ARG A 22 15.18 19.28 -3.24
CA ARG A 22 16.35 18.50 -2.78
C ARG A 22 16.08 17.62 -1.57
N ILE A 23 14.93 17.80 -0.91
CA ILE A 23 14.56 17.06 0.29
C ILE A 23 13.79 15.79 -0.12
N SER A 24 14.16 14.66 0.48
CA SER A 24 13.42 13.40 0.34
C SER A 24 13.19 12.80 1.71
N VAL A 25 11.93 12.76 2.14
CA VAL A 25 11.50 12.12 3.38
C VAL A 25 10.93 10.74 3.07
N ARG A 26 11.21 9.77 3.94
CA ARG A 26 10.64 8.42 3.88
C ARG A 26 10.01 8.11 5.22
N ALA A 27 8.71 7.84 5.21
CA ALA A 27 7.98 7.30 6.35
C ALA A 27 7.70 5.82 6.08
N LYS A 28 8.20 4.95 6.97
CA LYS A 28 7.94 3.50 6.92
C LYS A 28 6.68 3.20 7.72
N LEU A 29 5.84 2.32 7.21
CA LEU A 29 4.70 1.79 7.97
C LEU A 29 5.19 0.75 8.98
N THR A 30 4.34 0.42 9.95
CA THR A 30 4.64 -0.64 10.93
C THR A 30 4.85 -2.01 10.27
N GLU A 31 5.57 -2.89 10.96
CA GLU A 31 5.93 -4.23 10.47
C GLU A 31 4.73 -5.11 10.11
N ARG A 32 3.52 -4.81 10.61
CA ARG A 32 2.29 -5.54 10.26
C ARG A 32 2.00 -5.51 8.76
N PHE A 33 2.31 -4.40 8.09
CA PHE A 33 2.13 -4.27 6.64
C PHE A 33 3.10 -5.18 5.88
N MET A 34 4.37 -5.21 6.27
CA MET A 34 5.36 -6.10 5.66
C MET A 34 4.96 -7.57 5.87
N LYS A 35 4.56 -7.94 7.09
CA LYS A 35 4.06 -9.29 7.40
C LYS A 35 2.81 -9.65 6.58
N ALA A 36 1.92 -8.69 6.33
CA ALA A 36 0.75 -8.90 5.49
C ALA A 36 1.16 -9.15 4.03
N ILE A 37 2.08 -8.35 3.48
CA ILE A 37 2.62 -8.54 2.13
C ILE A 37 3.23 -9.94 1.98
N ASP A 38 4.08 -10.37 2.91
CA ASP A 38 4.70 -11.70 2.87
C ASP A 38 3.63 -12.81 2.89
N LYS A 39 2.66 -12.73 3.81
CA LYS A 39 1.57 -13.71 3.89
C LYS A 39 0.68 -13.73 2.64
N ALA A 40 0.46 -12.56 2.04
CA ALA A 40 -0.32 -12.40 0.83
C ALA A 40 0.42 -12.97 -0.39
N ALA A 41 1.72 -12.69 -0.52
CA ALA A 41 2.60 -13.24 -1.55
C ALA A 41 2.69 -14.76 -1.47
N MET A 42 2.86 -15.31 -0.26
CA MET A 42 2.81 -16.75 -0.01
C MET A 42 1.50 -17.37 -0.48
N ARG A 43 0.35 -16.77 -0.13
CA ARG A 43 -0.97 -17.23 -0.58
C ARG A 43 -1.20 -17.06 -2.08
N ALA A 44 -0.60 -16.05 -2.70
CA ALA A 44 -0.65 -15.81 -4.14
C ALA A 44 0.18 -16.81 -4.93
N GLY A 45 1.04 -17.61 -4.26
CA GLY A 45 2.06 -18.42 -4.93
C GLY A 45 3.23 -17.60 -5.49
N ARG A 46 3.29 -16.30 -5.16
CA ARG A 46 4.27 -15.32 -5.69
C ARG A 46 5.42 -15.13 -4.73
N GLN A 47 5.99 -16.25 -4.28
CA GLN A 47 7.19 -16.27 -3.46
C GLN A 47 8.47 -16.14 -4.31
N GLY A 48 8.36 -16.29 -5.62
CA GLY A 48 9.45 -16.03 -6.55
C GLY A 48 9.80 -14.55 -6.55
N SER A 49 11.09 -14.22 -6.39
CA SER A 49 11.58 -12.83 -6.34
C SER A 49 11.14 -12.01 -7.56
N LYS A 50 10.90 -12.64 -8.71
CA LYS A 50 10.48 -11.95 -9.93
C LYS A 50 9.01 -11.51 -9.87
N GLU A 51 8.08 -12.44 -9.65
CA GLU A 51 6.64 -12.15 -9.57
C GLU A 51 6.31 -11.25 -8.38
N TYR A 52 7.05 -11.42 -7.27
CA TYR A 52 6.96 -10.53 -6.11
C TYR A 52 7.32 -9.09 -6.48
N LEU A 53 8.37 -8.88 -7.28
CA LEU A 53 8.83 -7.56 -7.72
C LEU A 53 7.89 -6.93 -8.77
N GLU A 54 7.23 -7.74 -9.60
CA GLU A 54 6.30 -7.28 -10.64
C GLU A 54 5.00 -6.71 -10.08
N ASP A 55 4.56 -7.17 -8.90
CA ASP A 55 3.33 -6.72 -8.24
C ASP A 55 3.49 -5.41 -7.43
N TRP A 56 4.69 -4.82 -7.40
CA TRP A 56 4.90 -3.54 -6.75
C TRP A 56 4.38 -2.40 -7.62
N ARG A 57 3.45 -1.62 -7.05
CA ARG A 57 2.95 -0.39 -7.66
C ARG A 57 3.38 0.83 -6.86
N ARG A 58 3.45 1.96 -7.54
CA ARG A 58 3.82 3.25 -6.93
C ARG A 58 2.81 4.27 -7.37
N GLU A 59 2.12 4.85 -6.40
CA GLU A 59 1.18 5.93 -6.66
C GLU A 59 1.87 7.25 -6.33
N ILE A 60 1.96 8.12 -7.34
CA ILE A 60 2.66 9.39 -7.24
C ILE A 60 1.64 10.50 -7.36
N GLU A 61 1.53 11.31 -6.32
CA GLU A 61 0.58 12.42 -6.27
C GLU A 61 1.30 13.73 -5.95
N PRO A 62 0.93 14.84 -6.62
CA PRO A 62 1.40 16.15 -6.23
C PRO A 62 0.83 16.51 -4.86
N CYS A 63 1.68 17.01 -3.97
CA CYS A 63 1.28 17.49 -2.66
C CYS A 63 1.86 18.88 -2.39
N GLN A 64 1.20 19.61 -1.49
CA GLN A 64 1.61 20.93 -1.06
C GLN A 64 1.76 20.92 0.46
N GLY A 65 2.82 21.57 0.95
CA GLY A 65 3.17 21.58 2.36
C GLY A 65 4.57 21.02 2.64
N ASP A 66 4.84 20.76 3.91
CA ASP A 66 6.10 20.25 4.41
C ASP A 66 6.24 18.73 4.16
N ALA A 67 7.38 18.32 3.60
CA ALA A 67 7.60 16.92 3.20
C ALA A 67 7.57 15.95 4.39
N GLN A 68 8.06 16.37 5.56
CA GLN A 68 8.08 15.55 6.77
C GLN A 68 6.66 15.33 7.28
N THR A 69 5.92 16.42 7.45
CA THR A 69 4.53 16.43 7.91
C THR A 69 3.64 15.57 7.01
N ILE A 70 3.74 15.72 5.69
CA ILE A 70 2.95 14.94 4.72
C ILE A 70 3.30 13.45 4.80
N ALA A 71 4.59 13.11 4.93
CA ALA A 71 5.01 11.70 5.00
C ALA A 71 4.46 11.04 6.27
N ASP A 72 4.61 11.69 7.42
CA ASP A 72 4.17 11.18 8.72
C ASP A 72 2.63 11.14 8.82
N SER A 73 1.92 12.17 8.32
CA SER A 73 0.45 12.17 8.32
C SER A 73 -0.10 11.08 7.41
N THR A 74 0.42 10.94 6.19
CA THR A 74 -0.02 9.90 5.25
C THR A 74 0.25 8.52 5.82
N ALA A 75 1.44 8.30 6.42
CA ALA A 75 1.75 7.02 7.05
C ALA A 75 0.71 6.70 8.14
N ARG A 76 0.43 7.64 9.05
CA ARG A 76 -0.60 7.45 10.09
C ARG A 76 -2.00 7.21 9.53
N GLU A 77 -2.39 7.92 8.47
CA GLU A 77 -3.67 7.72 7.78
C GLU A 77 -3.78 6.30 7.22
N LEU A 78 -2.74 5.81 6.53
CA LEU A 78 -2.68 4.43 6.03
C LEU A 78 -2.73 3.43 7.19
N GLU A 79 -2.00 3.69 8.26
CA GLU A 79 -2.02 2.85 9.45
C GLU A 79 -3.37 2.78 10.15
N ALA A 80 -4.14 3.88 10.14
CA ALA A 80 -5.48 3.93 10.69
C ALA A 80 -6.52 3.31 9.75
N HIS A 81 -6.35 3.49 8.43
CA HIS A 81 -7.24 2.94 7.42
C HIS A 81 -7.12 1.42 7.31
N TYR A 82 -5.89 0.90 7.31
CA TYR A 82 -5.61 -0.52 7.27
C TYR A 82 -5.40 -1.07 8.69
N SER A 83 -6.52 -1.43 9.33
CA SER A 83 -6.51 -2.18 10.60
C SER A 83 -5.95 -3.60 10.41
N ASP A 84 -5.67 -4.30 11.51
CA ASP A 84 -5.17 -5.69 11.43
C ASP A 84 -6.19 -6.59 10.71
N ASP A 85 -7.49 -6.44 10.98
CA ASP A 85 -8.56 -7.14 10.27
C ASP A 85 -8.56 -6.86 8.76
N ALA A 86 -8.43 -5.59 8.36
CA ALA A 86 -8.35 -5.23 6.95
C ALA A 86 -7.14 -5.90 6.27
N LEU A 87 -5.97 -5.87 6.93
CA LEU A 87 -4.77 -6.55 6.45
C LEU A 87 -4.97 -8.07 6.36
N GLN A 88 -5.66 -8.70 7.33
CA GLN A 88 -5.99 -10.13 7.24
C GLN A 88 -6.90 -10.44 6.04
N VAL A 89 -7.88 -9.57 5.74
CA VAL A 89 -8.75 -9.71 4.58
C VAL A 89 -7.94 -9.60 3.29
N LEU A 90 -7.09 -8.59 3.16
CA LEU A 90 -6.19 -8.43 2.02
C LEU A 90 -5.29 -9.65 1.86
N VAL A 91 -4.69 -10.15 2.94
CA VAL A 91 -3.88 -11.38 2.95
C VAL A 91 -4.67 -12.57 2.43
N LYS A 92 -5.90 -12.79 2.92
CA LYS A 92 -6.79 -13.86 2.45
C LYS A 92 -7.09 -13.71 0.96
N ASN A 93 -7.26 -12.49 0.49
CA ASN A 93 -7.46 -12.13 -0.91
C ASN A 93 -6.16 -12.00 -1.71
N LYS A 94 -5.04 -12.57 -1.23
CA LYS A 94 -3.76 -12.59 -1.96
C LYS A 94 -3.23 -11.17 -2.25
N GLY A 95 -3.51 -10.21 -1.38
CA GLY A 95 -3.09 -8.81 -1.48
C GLY A 95 -3.99 -7.95 -2.36
N ILE A 96 -5.15 -8.46 -2.75
CA ILE A 96 -6.12 -7.72 -3.58
C ILE A 96 -7.24 -7.19 -2.68
N GLU A 97 -7.47 -5.88 -2.72
CA GLU A 97 -8.66 -5.30 -2.12
C GLU A 97 -9.85 -5.67 -3.01
N ARG A 98 -10.65 -6.65 -2.54
CA ARG A 98 -11.95 -6.93 -3.15
C ARG A 98 -12.85 -5.74 -2.83
N ILE A 99 -12.76 -4.71 -3.65
CA ILE A 99 -13.90 -3.82 -3.86
C ILE A 99 -14.99 -4.78 -4.35
N LEU A 100 -16.01 -4.97 -3.53
CA LEU A 100 -17.26 -5.56 -3.99
C LEU A 100 -17.83 -4.55 -4.98
N ASP A 101 -17.31 -4.57 -6.21
CA ASP A 101 -18.09 -4.11 -7.35
C ASP A 101 -19.35 -4.95 -7.31
N SER A 102 -20.42 -4.31 -6.85
CA SER A 102 -21.75 -4.88 -6.83
C SER A 102 -22.25 -4.90 -8.27
N GLU A 103 -21.61 -5.71 -9.11
CA GLU A 103 -22.09 -6.10 -10.45
C GLU A 103 -22.31 -7.61 -10.52
N ASP A 104 -22.64 -8.24 -9.39
CA ASP A 104 -23.40 -9.50 -9.35
C ASP A 104 -24.86 -9.16 -8.99
N ARG A 105 -25.56 -8.49 -9.90
CA ARG A 105 -27.03 -8.58 -9.98
C ARG A 105 -27.43 -9.01 -11.39
N GLU A 106 -28.16 -10.11 -11.40
CA GLU A 106 -28.92 -10.68 -12.53
C GLU A 106 -28.12 -11.38 -13.63
N GLN A 107 -27.73 -12.62 -13.34
CA GLN A 107 -28.18 -13.72 -14.20
C GLN A 107 -29.35 -14.43 -13.51
N GLU A 108 -30.57 -14.14 -13.96
CA GLU A 108 -31.68 -15.11 -14.01
C GLU A 108 -32.55 -14.84 -15.25
#